data_AF-A0AA41ZGY1-F1
#
_entry.id   AF-A0AA41ZGY1-F1
#
_cell.length_a   1.000
_cell.length_b   1.000
_cell.length_c   1.000
_cell.angle_alpha   90.00
_cell.angle_beta   90.00
_cell.angle_gamma   90.00
#
_symmetry.space_group_name_H-M   'P 1'
#
loop_
_entity.id
_entity.type
_entity.pdbx_description
1 polymer ?
#
loop_
_entity_poly.entity_id
_entity_poly.type
_entity_poly.pdbx_seq_one_letter_code
_entity_poly.pdbx_strand_id
1 'polypeptide(L)'
;MLGGISIWQLLIVLGIIILIFGTKKLRNMGGDLGSAVKGFKEAVNDDKDTTGDAQHKVGQEDDAGSRTYTQDATSEKQPDNRK
;
A
#
# COMPACT_ATOMS: atom_id res chain seq x y z
N MET A 1 -27.79 25.88 1.38
CA MET A 1 -27.87 25.28 0.03
C MET A 1 -26.59 24.49 -0.32
N LEU A 2 -26.05 23.69 0.61
CA LEU A 2 -24.79 22.94 0.43
C LEU A 2 -24.91 21.45 0.79
N GLY A 3 -26.14 20.91 0.85
CA GLY A 3 -26.42 19.54 1.28
C GLY A 3 -26.82 18.59 0.15
N GLY A 4 -26.32 18.82 -1.08
CA GLY A 4 -26.82 18.13 -2.28
C GLY A 4 -25.93 17.02 -2.82
N ILE A 5 -24.67 16.91 -2.38
CA ILE A 5 -23.78 15.85 -2.83
C ILE A 5 -23.96 14.66 -1.91
N SER A 6 -24.86 13.76 -2.28
CA SER A 6 -25.06 12.52 -1.56
C SER A 6 -23.95 11.52 -1.91
N ILE A 7 -23.57 10.70 -0.91
CA ILE A 7 -22.47 9.73 -0.98
C ILE A 7 -22.64 8.80 -2.20
N TRP A 8 -23.88 8.50 -2.57
CA TRP A 8 -24.22 7.61 -3.68
C TRP A 8 -23.79 8.17 -5.04
N GLN A 9 -23.89 9.48 -5.25
CA GLN A 9 -23.47 10.15 -6.47
C GLN A 9 -21.94 10.12 -6.59
N LEU A 10 -21.23 10.34 -5.48
CA LEU A 10 -19.76 10.25 -5.44
C LEU A 10 -19.26 8.86 -5.82
N LEU A 11 -19.91 7.77 -5.34
CA LEU A 11 -19.54 6.40 -5.72
C LEU A 11 -19.73 6.12 -7.21
N ILE A 12 -20.84 6.60 -7.79
CA ILE A 12 -21.10 6.43 -9.23
C ILE A 12 -20.05 7.18 -10.07
N VAL A 13 -19.72 8.42 -9.71
CA VAL A 13 -18.70 9.20 -10.40
C VAL A 13 -17.31 8.57 -10.25
N LEU A 14 -16.96 8.11 -9.05
CA LEU A 14 -15.70 7.41 -8.79
C LEU A 14 -15.58 6.13 -9.64
N GLY A 15 -16.66 5.38 -9.77
CA GLY A 15 -16.72 4.20 -10.64
C GLY A 15 -16.38 4.52 -12.09
N ILE A 16 -16.96 5.59 -12.64
CA ILE A 16 -16.69 6.03 -14.02
C ILE A 16 -15.22 6.46 -14.17
N ILE A 17 -14.66 7.19 -13.21
CA ILE A 17 -13.24 7.59 -13.25
C ILE A 17 -12.34 6.35 -13.24
N ILE A 18 -12.62 5.36 -12.39
CA ILE A 18 -11.87 4.10 -12.36
C ILE A 18 -11.98 3.36 -13.69
N LEU A 19 -13.15 3.35 -14.33
CA LEU A 19 -13.37 2.74 -15.65
C LEU A 19 -12.56 3.42 -16.75
N ILE A 20 -12.46 4.75 -16.75
CA ILE A 20 -11.72 5.52 -17.75
C ILE A 20 -10.20 5.41 -17.54
N PHE A 21 -9.74 5.57 -16.30
CA PHE A 21 -8.32 5.58 -15.97
C PHE A 21 -7.74 4.18 -15.78
N GLY A 22 -8.59 3.19 -15.47
CA GLY A 22 -8.20 1.85 -15.04
C GLY A 22 -7.67 1.83 -13.60
N THR A 23 -7.86 0.72 -12.89
CA THR A 23 -7.38 0.54 -11.51
C THR A 23 -5.85 0.57 -11.40
N LYS A 24 -5.13 0.22 -12.46
CA LYS A 24 -3.65 0.16 -12.46
C LYS A 24 -3.00 1.54 -12.35
N LYS A 25 -3.49 2.54 -13.10
CA LYS A 25 -3.00 3.92 -12.98
C LYS A 25 -3.42 4.56 -11.66
N LEU A 26 -4.65 4.28 -11.22
CA LEU A 26 -5.17 4.79 -9.96
C LEU A 26 -4.45 4.21 -8.73
N ARG A 27 -4.01 2.96 -8.77
CA ARG A 27 -3.19 2.35 -7.71
C ARG A 27 -1.77 2.94 -7.68
N ASN A 28 -1.13 3.09 -8.84
CA ASN A 28 0.22 3.64 -8.92
C ASN A 28 0.26 5.10 -8.42
N MET A 29 -0.68 5.95 -8.83
CA MET A 29 -0.73 7.34 -8.34
C MET A 29 -1.41 7.48 -6.97
N GLY A 30 -2.36 6.60 -6.65
CA GLY A 30 -3.08 6.61 -5.38
C GLY A 30 -2.24 6.15 -4.20
N GLY A 31 -1.21 5.31 -4.42
CA GLY A 31 -0.25 4.94 -3.37
C GLY A 31 0.56 6.15 -2.89
N ASP A 32 1.09 6.94 -3.83
CA ASP A 32 1.90 8.12 -3.53
C ASP A 32 1.06 9.24 -2.89
N LEU A 33 -0.09 9.55 -3.49
CA LEU A 33 -1.01 10.56 -2.96
C LEU A 33 -1.63 10.13 -1.63
N GLY A 34 -1.97 8.84 -1.49
CA GLY A 34 -2.52 8.27 -0.27
C GLY A 34 -1.53 8.30 0.89
N SER A 35 -0.25 8.05 0.62
CA SER A 35 0.82 8.12 1.63
C SER A 35 1.03 9.55 2.12
N ALA A 36 1.00 10.54 1.23
CA ALA A 36 1.08 11.96 1.60
C ALA A 36 -0.12 12.42 2.43
N VAL A 37 -1.34 12.01 2.05
CA VAL A 37 -2.56 12.33 2.81
C VAL A 37 -2.60 11.60 4.16
N LYS A 38 -2.04 10.38 4.26
CA LYS A 38 -1.94 9.64 5.52
C LYS A 38 -1.09 10.41 6.53
N GLY A 39 0.10 10.87 6.15
CA GLY A 39 0.97 11.69 7.01
C GLY A 39 0.34 13.02 7.42
N PHE A 40 -0.42 13.66 6.52
CA PHE A 40 -1.18 14.87 6.84
C PHE A 40 -2.29 14.60 7.87
N LYS A 41 -3.07 13.52 7.69
CA LYS A 41 -4.10 13.12 8.66
C LYS A 41 -3.48 12.76 10.01
N GLU A 42 -2.33 12.08 10.00
CA GLU A 42 -1.61 11.71 11.22
C GLU A 42 -1.16 12.95 11.97
N ALA A 43 -0.46 13.89 11.32
CA ALA A 43 -0.03 15.16 11.93
C ALA A 43 -1.21 16.00 12.49
N VAL A 44 -2.32 16.07 11.76
CA VAL A 44 -3.52 16.82 12.20
C VAL A 44 -4.24 16.15 13.39
N ASN A 45 -4.12 14.83 13.55
CA ASN A 45 -4.66 14.12 14.71
C ASN A 45 -3.66 14.09 15.88
N ASP A 46 -2.36 14.05 15.61
CA ASP A 46 -1.29 14.09 16.64
C ASP A 46 -1.29 15.42 17.40
N ASP A 47 -1.62 16.54 16.72
CA ASP A 47 -1.88 17.84 17.35
C ASP A 47 -3.12 17.85 18.28
N LYS A 48 -4.01 16.87 18.15
CA LYS A 48 -5.20 16.71 19.01
C LYS A 48 -5.01 15.69 20.13
N ASP A 49 -4.14 14.71 19.91
CA ASP A 49 -3.90 13.57 20.80
C ASP A 49 -2.42 13.52 21.21
N THR A 50 -1.92 14.52 21.93
CA THR A 50 -0.57 14.44 22.52
C THR A 50 -0.55 13.41 23.66
N THR A 51 -0.46 12.11 23.33
CA THR A 51 0.24 11.01 24.05
C THR A 51 -0.07 9.68 23.33
N GLY A 52 0.88 9.14 22.55
CA GLY A 52 0.91 7.70 22.25
C GLY A 52 1.30 7.30 20.82
N ASP A 53 2.57 6.88 20.67
CA ASP A 53 3.08 5.96 19.65
C ASP A 53 3.03 6.36 18.17
N ALA A 54 4.10 7.06 17.74
CA ALA A 54 4.51 7.16 16.35
C ALA A 54 4.98 5.80 15.81
N GLN A 55 4.04 4.98 15.31
CA GLN A 55 4.36 3.77 14.56
C GLN A 55 4.83 4.10 13.15
N HIS A 56 6.15 4.22 13.03
CA HIS A 56 6.89 4.07 11.78
C HIS A 56 6.65 2.68 11.18
N LYS A 57 5.67 2.58 10.27
CA LYS A 57 5.58 1.51 9.28
C LYS A 57 5.06 2.04 7.95
N VAL A 58 5.95 2.37 7.02
CA VAL A 58 5.70 2.18 5.58
C VAL A 58 7.02 1.85 4.88
N GLY A 59 7.11 0.61 4.39
CA GLY A 59 8.23 0.10 3.62
C GLY A 59 8.18 -1.42 3.55
N GLN A 60 7.08 -1.99 3.02
CA GLN A 60 7.09 -3.38 2.55
C GLN A 60 6.44 -3.45 1.17
N GLU A 61 7.22 -4.08 0.29
CA GLU A 61 7.07 -4.35 -1.12
C GLU A 61 5.74 -5.00 -1.51
N ASP A 62 5.21 -4.61 -2.67
CA ASP A 62 4.29 -5.44 -3.46
C ASP A 62 4.79 -5.48 -4.93
N ASP A 63 5.93 -6.14 -5.14
CA ASP A 63 6.22 -6.73 -6.45
C ASP A 63 5.40 -8.01 -6.58
N ALA A 64 4.16 -7.85 -7.06
CA ALA A 64 3.30 -8.95 -7.42
C ALA A 64 3.25 -9.06 -8.95
N GLY A 65 4.21 -9.81 -9.52
CA GLY A 65 3.96 -10.48 -10.80
C GLY A 65 5.17 -10.85 -11.66
N SER A 66 5.94 -11.88 -11.29
CA SER A 66 6.32 -12.92 -12.25
C SER A 66 6.83 -14.20 -11.57
N ARG A 67 6.09 -15.29 -11.75
CA ARG A 67 6.57 -16.65 -11.47
C ARG A 67 7.70 -16.99 -12.44
N THR A 68 8.84 -17.45 -11.96
CA THR A 68 9.61 -18.50 -12.65
C THR A 68 10.23 -19.42 -11.62
N TYR A 69 9.79 -20.67 -11.68
CA TYR A 69 10.29 -21.80 -10.91
C TYR A 69 11.78 -22.04 -11.21
N THR A 70 12.60 -22.26 -10.19
CA THR A 70 13.57 -23.36 -10.16
C THR A 70 13.87 -23.68 -8.69
N GLN A 71 13.15 -24.67 -8.16
CA GLN A 71 13.54 -25.40 -6.98
C GLN A 71 14.25 -26.65 -7.46
N ASP A 72 15.56 -26.77 -7.19
CA ASP A 72 16.29 -28.04 -7.13
C ASP A 72 17.57 -27.76 -6.33
N ALA A 73 17.53 -27.88 -4.99
CA ALA A 73 17.77 -29.11 -4.25
C ALA A 73 19.15 -29.74 -4.56
N THR A 74 20.17 -29.40 -3.77
CA THR A 74 21.04 -30.33 -3.03
C THR A 74 22.22 -29.56 -2.43
N SER A 75 22.08 -29.18 -1.15
CA SER A 75 23.22 -28.81 -0.32
C SER A 75 24.04 -30.09 -0.09
N GLU A 76 25.11 -30.22 -0.86
CA GLU A 76 26.08 -31.29 -0.74
C GLU A 76 26.76 -31.25 0.64
N LYS A 77 26.88 -32.44 1.20
CA LYS A 77 27.26 -32.81 2.55
C LYS A 77 28.70 -32.34 2.86
N GLN A 78 28.87 -31.45 3.84
CA GLN A 78 30.18 -31.06 4.37
C GLN A 78 30.82 -32.25 5.11
N PRO A 79 32.00 -32.75 4.70
CA PRO A 79 32.66 -33.87 5.38
C PRO A 79 33.30 -33.38 6.70
N ASP A 80 32.87 -34.02 7.79
CA ASP A 80 33.47 -33.94 9.12
C ASP A 80 34.89 -34.51 9.06
N ASN A 81 35.88 -33.65 9.29
CA ASN A 81 37.29 -34.02 9.23
C ASN A 81 38.06 -33.26 10.33
N ARG A 82 37.82 -33.62 11.59
CA ARG A 82 38.77 -33.34 12.68
C ARG A 82 39.52 -34.61 13.07
N LYS A 83 40.82 -34.58 12.79
CA LYS A 83 41.88 -35.39 13.40
C LYS A 83 42.09 -34.99 14.85
#